data_AF-A0A158JWS1-F1
#
_entry.id   AF-A0A158JWS1-F1
#
_cell.length_a   1.000
_cell.length_b   1.000
_cell.length_c   1.000
_cell.angle_alpha   90.00
_cell.angle_beta   90.00
_cell.angle_gamma   90.00
#
_symmetry.space_group_name_H-M   'P 1'
#
loop_
_entity.id
_entity.type
_entity.pdbx_description
1 polymer ?
#
loop_
_entity_poly.entity_id
_entity_poly.type
_entity_poly.pdbx_seq_one_letter_code
_entity_poly.pdbx_strand_id
1 'polypeptide(L)'
;MFDFSLFLSSLPRLLAAVPVTLELFVAIVVAGLLVGVPTALAGLSSSRLMSNAVKFYIGAFRGTPALVQLFFLYYGFGQFAFIRHSIVWPLLRDPFTCAVIALAACGSTAETRHRAGFVKR
;
A
#
# COMPACT_ATOMS: atom_id res chain seq x y z
N MET A 1 24.88 -21.85 23.36
CA MET A 1 23.86 -22.26 24.34
C MET A 1 22.63 -21.41 24.04
N PHE A 2 21.48 -21.99 23.70
CA PHE A 2 20.27 -21.21 23.37
C PHE A 2 19.65 -20.66 24.67
N ASP A 3 19.58 -19.34 24.81
CA ASP A 3 19.00 -18.69 25.99
C ASP A 3 17.47 -18.64 25.91
N PHE A 4 16.81 -19.74 26.25
CA PHE A 4 15.35 -19.83 26.32
C PHE A 4 14.73 -18.77 27.26
N SER A 5 15.47 -18.32 28.26
CA SER A 5 15.05 -17.23 29.17
C SER A 5 14.85 -15.89 28.43
N LEU A 6 15.70 -15.56 27.45
CA LEU A 6 15.58 -14.35 26.62
C LEU A 6 14.38 -14.43 25.66
N PHE A 7 14.10 -15.63 25.14
CA PHE A 7 12.94 -15.86 24.29
C PHE A 7 11.62 -15.64 25.05
N LEU A 8 11.47 -16.26 26.23
CA LEU A 8 10.26 -16.13 27.06
C LEU A 8 10.03 -14.68 27.52
N SER A 9 11.09 -13.92 27.79
CA SER A 9 10.98 -12.52 28.21
C SER A 9 10.71 -11.55 27.04
N SER A 10 11.04 -11.93 25.81
CA SER A 10 10.75 -11.15 24.59
C SER A 10 9.36 -11.44 24.00
N LEU A 11 8.83 -12.64 24.22
CA LEU A 11 7.48 -13.09 23.83
C LEU A 11 6.37 -12.05 24.14
N PRO A 12 6.25 -11.51 25.36
CA PRO A 12 5.20 -10.52 25.67
C PRO A 12 5.35 -9.22 24.85
N ARG A 13 6.57 -8.80 24.51
CA ARG A 13 6.78 -7.63 23.65
C ARG A 13 6.34 -7.89 22.21
N LEU A 14 6.55 -9.11 21.71
CA LEU A 14 6.07 -9.51 20.38
C LEU A 14 4.54 -9.58 20.34
N LEU A 15 3.91 -10.15 21.38
CA LEU A 15 2.45 -10.19 21.49
C LEU A 15 1.84 -8.79 21.54
N ALA A 16 2.50 -7.83 22.18
CA ALA A 16 2.04 -6.44 22.23
C ALA A 16 2.01 -5.75 20.86
N ALA A 17 2.78 -6.21 19.87
CA ALA A 17 2.81 -5.65 18.51
C ALA A 17 1.74 -6.26 17.57
N VAL A 18 1.14 -7.39 17.95
CA VAL A 18 0.07 -8.05 17.19
C VAL A 18 -1.12 -7.12 16.89
N PRO A 19 -1.71 -6.37 17.86
CA PRO A 19 -2.88 -5.55 17.58
C PRO A 19 -2.60 -4.47 16.51
N VAL A 20 -1.44 -3.81 16.58
CA VAL A 20 -1.03 -2.80 15.58
C VAL A 20 -0.89 -3.41 14.19
N THR A 21 -0.35 -4.63 14.11
CA THR A 21 -0.17 -5.32 12.83
C THR A 21 -1.52 -5.69 12.22
N LEU A 22 -2.47 -6.14 13.06
CA LEU A 22 -3.81 -6.50 12.62
C LEU A 22 -4.59 -5.27 12.16
N GLU A 23 -4.52 -4.17 12.92
CA GLU A 23 -5.14 -2.89 12.55
C GLU A 23 -4.61 -2.37 11.21
N LEU A 24 -3.28 -2.38 11.06
CA LEU A 24 -2.62 -1.99 9.82
C LEU A 24 -3.03 -2.89 8.65
N PHE A 25 -3.06 -4.20 8.86
CA PHE A 25 -3.46 -5.18 7.85
C PHE A 25 -4.89 -4.95 7.37
N VAL A 26 -5.84 -4.79 8.30
CA VAL A 26 -7.25 -4.51 7.97
C VAL A 26 -7.37 -3.20 7.20
N ALA A 27 -6.69 -2.13 7.64
CA ALA A 27 -6.71 -0.85 6.95
C ALA A 27 -6.17 -0.94 5.52
N ILE A 28 -5.05 -1.65 5.31
CA ILE A 28 -4.45 -1.87 3.98
C ILE A 28 -5.42 -2.64 3.07
N VAL A 29 -6.02 -3.72 3.57
CA VAL A 29 -6.92 -4.56 2.76
C VAL A 29 -8.16 -3.76 2.35
N VAL A 30 -8.78 -3.04 3.29
CA VAL A 30 -9.97 -2.23 3.00
C VAL A 30 -9.64 -1.12 2.01
N ALA A 31 -8.56 -0.36 2.23
CA ALA A 31 -8.15 0.70 1.31
C ALA A 31 -7.76 0.14 -0.07
N GLY A 32 -7.07 -1.00 -0.09
CA GLY A 32 -6.65 -1.69 -1.31
C GLY A 32 -7.85 -2.12 -2.16
N LEU A 33 -8.88 -2.69 -1.53
CA LEU A 33 -10.14 -3.05 -2.19
C LEU A 33 -10.90 -1.83 -2.70
N LEU A 34 -10.98 -0.76 -1.90
CA LEU A 34 -11.67 0.48 -2.29
C LEU A 34 -11.04 1.12 -3.53
N VAL A 35 -9.72 0.99 -3.72
CA VAL A 35 -9.02 1.48 -4.92
C VAL A 35 -8.99 0.43 -6.03
N GLY A 36 -8.81 -0.85 -5.68
CA GLY A 36 -8.66 -1.97 -6.60
C GLY A 36 -9.92 -2.26 -7.41
N VAL A 37 -11.09 -2.23 -6.77
CA VAL A 37 -12.37 -2.49 -7.46
C VAL A 37 -12.66 -1.44 -8.54
N PRO A 38 -12.65 -0.12 -8.27
CA PRO A 38 -12.82 0.89 -9.30
C PRO A 38 -11.77 0.82 -10.40
N THR A 39 -10.50 0.58 -10.04
CA THR A 39 -9.40 0.51 -11.01
C THR A 39 -9.54 -0.71 -11.93
N ALA A 40 -10.01 -1.84 -11.39
CA ALA A 40 -10.32 -3.04 -12.17
C ALA A 40 -11.49 -2.81 -13.12
N LEU A 41 -12.57 -2.19 -12.65
CA LEU A 41 -13.72 -1.85 -13.49
C LEU A 41 -13.33 -0.86 -14.59
N ALA A 42 -12.55 0.16 -14.27
CA ALA A 42 -12.00 1.12 -15.23
C ALA A 42 -11.12 0.44 -16.30
N GLY A 43 -10.37 -0.60 -15.91
CA GLY A 43 -9.53 -1.38 -16.82
C GLY A 43 -10.32 -2.24 -17.81
N LEU A 44 -11.54 -2.66 -17.45
CA LEU A 44 -12.47 -3.40 -18.32
C LEU A 44 -13.28 -2.49 -19.26
N SER A 45 -13.29 -1.18 -19.01
CA SER A 45 -14.01 -0.24 -19.86
C SER A 45 -13.46 -0.23 -21.29
N SER A 46 -14.35 -0.09 -22.28
CA SER A 46 -14.00 0.01 -23.71
C SER A 46 -13.24 1.32 -24.04
N SER A 47 -13.28 2.31 -23.14
CA SER A 47 -12.57 3.58 -23.32
C SER A 47 -11.05 3.36 -23.31
N ARG A 48 -10.40 3.64 -24.45
CA ARG A 48 -8.94 3.55 -24.60
C ARG A 48 -8.20 4.42 -23.58
N LEU A 49 -8.75 5.58 -23.23
CA LEU A 49 -8.15 6.49 -22.24
C LEU A 49 -8.10 5.86 -20.83
N MET A 50 -9.23 5.32 -20.35
CA MET A 50 -9.26 4.67 -19.02
C MET A 50 -8.41 3.40 -18.99
N SER A 51 -8.49 2.57 -20.03
CA SER A 51 -7.67 1.36 -20.11
C SER A 51 -6.17 1.67 -20.12
N ASN A 52 -5.74 2.74 -20.80
CA ASN A 52 -4.33 3.12 -20.83
C ASN A 52 -3.86 3.74 -19.50
N ALA A 53 -4.71 4.55 -18.86
CA ALA A 53 -4.41 5.10 -17.54
C ALA A 53 -4.24 3.99 -16.49
N VAL A 54 -5.12 2.99 -16.49
CA VAL A 54 -5.03 1.82 -15.60
C VAL A 54 -3.77 1.00 -15.89
N LYS A 55 -3.41 0.78 -17.16
CA LYS A 55 -2.16 0.09 -17.51
C LYS A 55 -0.93 0.85 -17.04
N PHE A 56 -0.92 2.18 -17.17
CA PHE A 56 0.18 3.02 -16.69
C PHE A 56 0.30 2.94 -15.16
N TYR A 57 -0.81 3.06 -14.45
CA TYR A 57 -0.87 2.87 -12.99
C TYR A 57 -0.31 1.49 -12.58
N ILE A 58 -0.82 0.40 -13.16
CA ILE A 58 -0.33 -0.95 -12.85
C ILE A 58 1.16 -1.10 -13.18
N GLY A 59 1.61 -0.54 -14.30
CA GLY A 59 3.01 -0.59 -14.71
C GLY A 59 3.95 0.12 -13.74
N ALA A 60 3.61 1.35 -13.34
CA ALA A 60 4.40 2.13 -12.40
C ALA A 60 4.43 1.46 -11.00
N PHE A 61 3.27 1.08 -10.47
CA PHE A 61 3.16 0.59 -9.11
C PHE A 61 3.63 -0.87 -8.94
N ARG A 62 3.58 -1.72 -9.99
CA ARG A 62 4.19 -3.07 -9.96
C ARG A 62 5.68 -3.10 -10.26
N GLY A 63 6.19 -2.10 -10.98
CA GLY A 63 7.62 -1.97 -11.25
C GLY A 63 8.43 -1.44 -10.07
N THR A 64 7.75 -0.87 -9.06
CA THR A 64 8.39 -0.25 -7.90
C THR A 64 8.29 -1.18 -6.69
N PRO A 65 9.40 -1.48 -5.98
CA PRO A 65 9.33 -2.24 -4.74
C PRO A 65 8.45 -1.53 -3.70
N ALA A 66 7.60 -2.28 -2.97
CA ALA A 66 6.70 -1.70 -1.96
C ALA A 66 7.45 -0.92 -0.87
N LEU A 67 8.65 -1.39 -0.50
CA LEU A 67 9.54 -0.69 0.42
C LEU A 67 9.98 0.68 -0.13
N VAL A 68 10.29 0.75 -1.43
CA VAL A 68 10.67 2.00 -2.09
C VAL A 68 9.48 2.97 -2.11
N GLN A 69 8.26 2.49 -2.38
CA GLN A 69 7.06 3.33 -2.31
C GLN A 69 6.84 3.93 -0.93
N LEU A 70 6.96 3.11 0.12
CA LEU A 70 6.84 3.58 1.50
C LEU A 70 7.93 4.60 1.85
N PHE A 71 9.18 4.33 1.46
CA PHE A 71 10.29 5.23 1.69
C PHE A 71 10.10 6.56 0.96
N PHE A 72 9.63 6.52 -0.29
CA PHE A 72 9.35 7.71 -1.08
C PHE A 72 8.19 8.53 -0.50
N LEU A 73 7.13 7.87 -0.01
CA LEU A 73 6.00 8.53 0.65
C LEU A 73 6.42 9.21 1.95
N TYR A 74 7.17 8.51 2.79
CA TYR A 74 7.54 8.99 4.12
C TYR A 74 8.68 10.02 4.09
N TYR A 75 9.76 9.72 3.36
CA TYR A 75 10.94 10.60 3.30
C TYR A 75 10.94 11.53 2.09
N GLY A 76 10.45 11.08 0.93
CA GLY A 76 10.51 11.86 -0.32
C GLY A 76 9.59 13.08 -0.27
N PHE A 77 8.31 12.89 0.05
CA PHE A 77 7.35 14.00 0.08
C PHE A 77 7.65 15.04 1.18
N GLY A 78 8.32 14.64 2.27
CA GLY A 78 8.75 15.56 3.32
C GLY A 78 9.82 16.57 2.91
N GLN A 79 10.53 16.35 1.80
CA GLN A 79 11.55 17.28 1.31
C GLN A 79 10.94 18.52 0.65
N PHE A 80 9.73 18.41 0.12
CA PHE A 80 9.07 19.52 -0.58
C PHE A 80 8.36 20.44 0.42
N ALA A 81 8.81 21.69 0.51
CA ALA A 81 8.22 22.69 1.41
C ALA A 81 6.72 22.91 1.15
N PHE A 82 6.28 22.86 -0.11
CA PHE A 82 4.87 22.99 -0.49
C PHE A 82 3.98 21.89 0.13
N ILE A 83 4.47 20.65 0.21
CA ILE A 83 3.70 19.53 0.78
C ILE A 83 3.61 19.69 2.29
N ARG A 84 4.67 20.17 2.95
CA ARG A 84 4.70 20.41 4.40
C ARG A 84 3.72 21.48 4.89
N HIS A 85 3.42 22.47 4.05
CA HIS A 85 2.42 23.50 4.35
C HIS A 85 1.01 23.13 3.87
N SER A 86 0.85 22.00 3.18
CA SER A 86 -0.43 21.56 2.67
C SER A 86 -1.22 20.76 3.71
N ILE A 87 -2.53 20.68 3.50
CA ILE A 87 -3.48 19.97 4.37
C ILE A 87 -3.23 18.45 4.43
N VAL A 88 -2.46 17.93 3.47
CA VAL A 88 -2.04 16.52 3.40
C VAL A 88 -0.83 16.21 4.30
N TRP A 89 -0.12 17.22 4.82
CA TRP A 89 1.06 16.99 5.66
C TRP A 89 0.80 16.19 6.94
N PRO A 90 -0.28 16.42 7.72
CA PRO A 90 -0.60 15.60 8.88
C PRO A 90 -0.79 14.13 8.50
N LEU A 91 -1.33 13.87 7.31
CA LEU A 91 -1.61 12.54 6.79
C LEU A 91 -0.33 11.84 6.29
N LEU A 92 0.59 12.59 5.68
CA LEU A 92 1.87 12.06 5.17
C LEU A 92 2.99 12.01 6.23
N ARG A 93 2.80 12.66 7.39
CA ARG A 93 3.76 12.59 8.50
C ARG A 93 3.63 11.29 9.30
N ASP A 94 2.43 10.73 9.34
CA ASP A 94 2.13 9.53 10.09
C ASP A 94 2.62 8.27 9.36
N PRO A 95 3.52 7.47 9.96
CA PRO A 95 4.10 6.31 9.30
C PRO A 95 3.06 5.21 9.02
N PHE A 96 2.03 5.11 9.86
CA PHE A 96 0.94 4.15 9.67
C PHE A 96 0.16 4.48 8.40
N THR A 97 -0.21 5.75 8.22
CA THR A 97 -0.96 6.20 7.04
C THR A 97 -0.13 6.09 5.76
N CYS A 98 1.18 6.37 5.81
CA CYS A 98 2.09 6.13 4.70
C CYS A 98 2.14 4.66 4.29
N ALA A 99 2.21 3.75 5.28
CA ALA A 99 2.19 2.32 5.05
C ALA A 99 0.87 1.87 4.42
N VAL A 100 -0.27 2.37 4.92
CA VAL A 100 -1.58 2.10 4.32
C VAL A 100 -1.61 2.52 2.85
N ILE A 101 -1.21 3.75 2.52
CA ILE A 101 -1.27 4.26 1.14
C ILE A 101 -0.35 3.45 0.22
N ALA A 102 0.91 3.25 0.59
CA ALA A 102 1.89 2.54 -0.23
C ALA A 102 1.46 1.09 -0.48
N LEU A 103 1.08 0.38 0.59
CA LEU A 103 0.74 -1.04 0.51
C LEU A 103 -0.63 -1.27 -0.11
N ALA A 104 -1.63 -0.42 0.15
CA ALA A 104 -2.92 -0.48 -0.52
C ALA A 104 -2.80 -0.25 -2.02
N ALA A 105 -1.98 0.73 -2.44
CA ALA A 105 -1.72 1.00 -3.86
C ALA A 105 -0.99 -0.17 -4.55
N CYS A 106 -0.08 -0.84 -3.85
CA CYS A 106 0.53 -2.06 -4.38
C CYS A 106 -0.52 -3.20 -4.49
N GLY A 107 -1.33 -3.40 -3.45
CA GLY A 107 -2.36 -4.45 -3.38
C GLY A 107 -3.43 -4.35 -4.45
N SER A 108 -3.96 -3.14 -4.70
CA SER A 108 -4.99 -2.87 -5.70
C SER A 108 -4.58 -3.29 -7.13
N THR A 109 -3.30 -3.19 -7.46
CA THR A 109 -2.77 -3.61 -8.78
C THR A 109 -2.72 -5.12 -8.95
N ALA A 110 -2.58 -5.88 -7.86
CA ALA A 110 -2.59 -7.34 -7.88
C ALA A 110 -3.99 -7.87 -8.23
N GLU A 111 -5.02 -7.32 -7.58
CA GLU A 111 -6.42 -7.66 -7.83
C GLU A 111 -6.84 -7.32 -9.26
N THR A 112 -6.44 -6.14 -9.73
CA THR A 112 -6.75 -5.67 -11.08
C THR A 112 -6.12 -6.57 -12.15
N ARG A 113 -4.86 -7.01 -11.96
CA ARG A 113 -4.21 -7.94 -12.90
C ARG A 113 -4.83 -9.32 -12.87
N HIS A 114 -5.19 -9.84 -11.69
CA HIS A 114 -5.83 -11.15 -11.58
C HIS A 114 -7.11 -11.16 -12.43
N ARG A 115 -7.99 -10.15 -12.27
CA ARG A 115 -9.24 -10.07 -13.05
C ARG A 115 -9.03 -9.73 -14.53
N ALA A 116 -8.08 -8.86 -14.88
CA ALA A 116 -7.78 -8.54 -16.27
C ALA A 116 -7.11 -9.69 -17.04
N GLY A 117 -6.42 -10.60 -16.35
CA GLY A 117 -5.83 -11.82 -16.93
C GLY A 117 -6.85 -12.91 -17.27
N PHE A 118 -7.98 -12.97 -16.55
CA PHE A 118 -9.07 -13.91 -16.84
C PHE A 118 -9.92 -13.51 -18.05
N VAL A 119 -10.02 -12.22 -18.39
CA VAL A 119 -10.90 -11.73 -19.48
C VAL A 119 -10.22 -11.76 -20.86
N LYS A 120 -8.89 -11.98 -20.92
CA LYS A 120 -8.11 -11.97 -22.17
C LYS A 120 -7.67 -13.37 -22.65
N ARG A 121 -8.20 -14.45 -22.06
CA ARG A 121 -8.04 -15.82 -22.56
C ARG A 121 -9.31 -16.33 -23.20
#